data_AF-A0A3E2GSD3-F1
#
_entry.id   AF-A0A3E2GSD3-F1
#
_cell.length_a   1.000
_cell.length_b   1.000
_cell.length_c   1.000
_cell.angle_alpha   90.00
_cell.angle_beta   90.00
_cell.angle_gamma   90.00
#
_symmetry.space_group_name_H-M   'P 1'
#
loop_
_entity.id
_entity.type
_entity.pdbx_description
1 polymer ?
#
loop_
_entity_poly.entity_id
_entity_poly.type
_entity_poly.pdbx_seq_one_letter_code
_entity_poly.pdbx_strand_id
1 'polypeptide(L)'
;METAIQQRDFETFAKVTMTDSNSFHACCLDTFPPIFYLNDVSRAAIRAVEDINQAAGKTVAAYTFDAGPNAVIYYEEKNTAAVAGVLKSVLGHVDGWQAKNVTAQDASIIDAKAVQTLKDGVSRVILTSVGEGPVKTQESLISENGEPIRK
;
A
#
# COMPACT_ATOMS: atom_id res chain seq x y z
N MET A 1 18.13 2.48 -5.48
CA MET A 1 16.81 3.12 -5.68
C MET A 1 16.81 4.02 -6.91
N GLU A 2 17.61 5.09 -6.93
CA GLU A 2 17.64 6.08 -8.04
C GLU A 2 17.78 5.46 -9.44
N THR A 3 18.75 4.55 -9.63
CA THR A 3 18.97 3.85 -10.89
C THR A 3 17.74 3.04 -11.32
N ALA A 4 17.07 2.37 -10.38
CA ALA A 4 15.87 1.57 -10.67
C ALA A 4 14.71 2.45 -11.15
N ILE A 5 14.54 3.63 -10.54
CA ILE A 5 13.54 4.62 -10.97
C ILE A 5 13.88 5.14 -12.38
N GLN A 6 15.14 5.56 -12.61
CA GLN A 6 15.58 6.08 -13.91
C GLN A 6 15.42 5.05 -15.04
N GLN A 7 15.71 3.77 -14.76
CA GLN A 7 15.62 2.67 -15.71
C GLN A 7 14.22 2.05 -15.79
N ARG A 8 13.27 2.49 -14.95
CA ARG A 8 11.93 1.88 -14.79
C ARG A 8 12.00 0.37 -14.49
N ASP A 9 13.01 -0.03 -13.73
CA ASP A 9 13.20 -1.40 -13.25
C ASP A 9 12.34 -1.60 -12.00
N PHE A 10 11.12 -2.08 -12.21
CA PHE A 10 10.16 -2.31 -11.12
C PHE A 10 10.64 -3.39 -10.14
N GLU A 11 11.32 -4.45 -10.60
CA GLU A 11 11.73 -5.54 -9.72
C GLU A 11 12.82 -5.07 -8.73
N THR A 12 13.80 -4.32 -9.21
CA THR A 12 14.81 -3.70 -8.34
C THR A 12 14.17 -2.63 -7.43
N PHE A 13 13.27 -1.81 -7.96
CA PHE A 13 12.52 -0.83 -7.15
C PHE A 13 11.75 -1.49 -6.00
N ALA A 14 11.01 -2.55 -6.31
CA ALA A 14 10.18 -3.28 -5.37
C ALA A 14 11.02 -3.95 -4.28
N LYS A 15 12.10 -4.64 -4.68
CA LYS A 15 13.01 -5.30 -3.74
C LYS A 15 13.63 -4.31 -2.76
N VAL A 16 14.13 -3.17 -3.26
CA VAL A 16 14.72 -2.14 -2.39
C VAL A 16 13.67 -1.55 -1.46
N THR A 17 12.48 -1.21 -1.97
CA THR A 17 11.37 -0.66 -1.18
C THR A 17 10.98 -1.57 -0.01
N MET A 18 10.74 -2.85 -0.28
CA MET A 18 10.34 -3.81 0.76
C MET A 18 11.47 -4.05 1.77
N THR A 19 12.72 -4.15 1.30
CA THR A 19 13.88 -4.36 2.17
C THR A 19 14.11 -3.17 3.10
N ASP A 20 14.03 -1.95 2.57
CA ASP A 20 14.23 -0.72 3.34
C ASP A 20 13.13 -0.53 4.38
N SER A 21 11.86 -0.80 4.02
CA SER A 21 10.76 -0.80 4.99
C SER A 21 10.99 -1.81 6.11
N ASN A 22 11.36 -3.06 5.79
CA ASN A 22 11.66 -4.07 6.79
C ASN A 22 12.85 -3.66 7.68
N SER A 23 13.89 -3.05 7.10
CA SER A 23 15.05 -2.56 7.84
C SER A 23 14.69 -1.42 8.80
N PHE A 24 13.86 -0.47 8.37
CA PHE A 24 13.35 0.60 9.24
C PHE A 24 12.63 0.02 10.46
N HIS A 25 11.71 -0.92 10.25
CA HIS A 25 10.96 -1.56 11.34
C HIS A 25 11.83 -2.47 12.23
N ALA A 26 12.89 -3.07 11.68
CA ALA A 26 13.87 -3.82 12.45
C ALA A 26 14.66 -2.90 13.41
N CYS A 27 15.09 -1.72 12.96
CA CYS A 27 15.73 -0.72 13.81
C CYS A 27 14.75 -0.20 14.90
N CYS A 28 13.47 -0.02 14.57
CA CYS A 28 12.45 0.35 15.56
C CYS A 28 12.29 -0.73 16.65
N LEU A 29 12.32 -2.00 16.26
CA LEU A 29 12.28 -3.13 17.19
C LEU A 29 13.53 -3.19 18.10
N ASP A 30 14.69 -2.79 17.60
CA ASP A 30 15.98 -2.77 18.32
C ASP A 30 16.14 -1.57 19.28
N THR A 31 15.20 -0.63 19.29
CA THR A 31 15.20 0.53 20.20
C THR A 31 14.87 0.11 21.66
N PHE A 32 15.28 0.91 22.66
CA PHE A 32 14.88 0.73 24.06
C PHE A 32 14.15 1.98 24.61
N PRO A 33 12.85 1.89 24.97
CA PRO A 33 11.96 0.72 24.80
C PRO A 33 11.69 0.41 23.31
N PRO A 34 11.37 -0.85 22.96
CA PRO A 34 11.11 -1.25 21.59
C PRO A 34 9.87 -0.56 21.02
N ILE A 35 9.96 -0.19 19.74
CA ILE A 35 8.87 0.49 19.01
C ILE A 35 8.23 -0.51 18.04
N PHE A 36 6.94 -0.76 18.21
CA PHE A 36 6.16 -1.66 17.36
C PHE A 36 5.16 -0.89 16.52
N TYR A 37 5.48 -0.68 15.25
CA TYR A 37 4.52 -0.12 14.28
C TYR A 37 3.69 -1.20 13.59
N LEU A 38 4.31 -2.34 13.25
CA LEU A 38 3.66 -3.42 12.51
C LEU A 38 2.86 -4.35 13.41
N ASN A 39 1.58 -4.55 13.08
CA ASN A 39 0.70 -5.49 13.77
C ASN A 39 0.45 -6.76 12.92
N ASP A 40 -0.46 -7.62 13.35
CA ASP A 40 -0.79 -8.85 12.62
C ASP A 40 -1.44 -8.59 11.26
N VAL A 41 -2.18 -7.50 11.12
CA VAL A 41 -2.77 -7.07 9.84
C VAL A 41 -1.66 -6.63 8.88
N SER A 42 -0.65 -5.90 9.37
CA SER A 42 0.53 -5.54 8.58
C SER A 42 1.28 -6.78 8.09
N ARG A 43 1.48 -7.77 8.97
CA ARG A 43 2.12 -9.05 8.61
C ARG A 43 1.30 -9.84 7.59
N ALA A 44 -0.04 -9.82 7.69
CA ALA A 44 -0.91 -10.44 6.71
C ALA A 44 -0.84 -9.74 5.34
N ALA A 45 -0.70 -8.41 5.32
CA ALA A 45 -0.51 -7.65 4.08
C ALA A 45 0.84 -7.97 3.41
N ILE A 46 1.91 -8.10 4.19
CA ILE A 46 3.22 -8.59 3.70
C ILE A 46 3.05 -9.96 3.06
N ARG A 47 2.39 -10.90 3.75
CA ARG A 47 2.18 -12.26 3.23
C ARG A 47 1.39 -12.25 1.91
N ALA A 48 0.32 -11.46 1.83
CA ALA A 48 -0.47 -11.34 0.60
C ALA A 48 0.36 -10.83 -0.59
N VAL A 49 1.23 -9.83 -0.39
CA VAL A 49 2.11 -9.32 -1.46
C VAL A 49 3.13 -10.38 -1.90
N GLU A 50 3.74 -11.10 -0.96
CA GLU A 50 4.67 -12.19 -1.28
C GLU A 50 3.97 -13.32 -2.07
N ASP A 51 2.77 -13.73 -1.64
CA ASP A 51 1.96 -14.75 -2.34
C ASP A 51 1.58 -14.30 -3.77
N ILE A 52 1.21 -13.02 -3.94
CA ILE A 52 0.91 -12.43 -5.26
C ILE A 52 2.15 -12.46 -6.16
N ASN A 53 3.32 -12.05 -5.65
CA ASN A 53 4.57 -12.07 -6.40
C ASN A 53 4.98 -13.51 -6.78
N GLN A 54 4.82 -14.45 -5.85
CA GLN A 54 5.09 -15.87 -6.10
C GLN A 54 4.18 -16.43 -7.19
N ALA A 55 2.87 -16.17 -7.14
CA ALA A 55 1.92 -16.62 -8.14
C ALA A 55 2.17 -15.99 -9.53
N ALA A 56 2.65 -14.74 -9.57
CA ALA A 56 3.01 -14.05 -10.81
C ALA A 56 4.34 -14.54 -11.42
N GLY A 57 5.16 -15.29 -10.67
CA GLY A 57 6.49 -15.75 -11.08
C GLY A 57 7.53 -14.62 -11.22
N LYS A 58 7.21 -13.41 -10.76
CA LYS A 58 8.06 -12.22 -10.78
C LYS A 58 7.53 -11.18 -9.79
N THR A 59 8.34 -10.18 -9.46
CA THR A 59 7.92 -9.11 -8.53
C THR A 59 6.97 -8.13 -9.24
N VAL A 60 5.68 -8.17 -8.91
CA VAL A 60 4.62 -7.31 -9.49
C VAL A 60 4.01 -6.33 -8.49
N ALA A 61 4.26 -6.53 -7.19
CA ALA A 61 3.83 -5.69 -6.09
C ALA A 61 4.96 -5.48 -5.07
N ALA A 62 4.97 -4.34 -4.40
CA ALA A 62 5.90 -4.01 -3.32
C ALA A 62 5.16 -3.38 -2.15
N TYR A 63 5.35 -3.87 -0.93
CA TYR A 63 4.84 -3.22 0.27
C TYR A 63 5.85 -2.22 0.85
N THR A 64 5.35 -1.19 1.52
CA THR A 64 6.10 -0.37 2.47
C THR A 64 5.17 0.09 3.59
N PHE A 65 5.77 0.41 4.73
CA PHE A 65 5.12 0.85 5.96
C PHE A 65 5.94 1.98 6.60
N ASP A 66 5.28 3.09 6.92
CA ASP A 66 5.86 4.19 7.69
C ASP A 66 5.69 3.94 9.20
N ALA A 67 5.57 5.00 10.02
CA ALA A 67 5.37 4.93 11.46
C ALA A 67 3.94 4.50 11.86
N GLY A 68 3.48 3.34 11.38
CA GLY A 68 2.18 2.77 11.72
C GLY A 68 1.89 1.47 10.96
N PRO A 69 0.72 0.85 11.21
CA PRO A 69 0.40 -0.47 10.67
C PRO A 69 -0.11 -0.46 9.22
N ASN A 70 -0.30 0.72 8.62
CA ASN A 70 -0.92 0.88 7.32
C ASN A 70 0.02 0.44 6.19
N ALA A 71 -0.42 -0.52 5.39
CA ALA A 71 0.32 -0.97 4.22
C ALA A 71 0.10 -0.03 3.03
N VAL A 72 1.21 0.40 2.41
CA VAL A 72 1.21 1.00 1.07
C VAL A 72 1.72 -0.04 0.09
N ILE A 73 0.97 -0.34 -0.96
CA ILE A 73 1.32 -1.35 -1.96
C ILE A 73 1.51 -0.68 -3.32
N TYR A 74 2.76 -0.63 -3.79
CA TYR A 74 3.10 -0.18 -5.13
C TYR A 74 2.96 -1.31 -6.14
N TYR A 75 2.42 -0.99 -7.31
CA TYR A 75 2.36 -1.89 -8.47
C TYR A 75 2.25 -1.07 -9.76
N GLU A 76 2.69 -1.65 -10.89
CA GLU A 76 2.48 -1.04 -12.21
C GLU A 76 1.04 -1.24 -12.69
N GLU A 77 0.46 -0.27 -13.41
CA GLU A 77 -0.93 -0.34 -13.87
C GLU A 77 -1.27 -1.61 -14.67
N LYS A 78 -0.32 -2.11 -15.49
CA LYS A 78 -0.46 -3.37 -16.23
C LYS A 78 -0.72 -4.59 -15.34
N ASN A 79 -0.36 -4.53 -14.06
CA ASN A 79 -0.55 -5.58 -13.06
C ASN A 79 -1.80 -5.35 -12.18
N THR A 80 -2.68 -4.39 -12.52
CA THR A 80 -3.87 -4.06 -11.69
C THR A 80 -4.72 -5.28 -11.36
N ALA A 81 -4.95 -6.19 -12.31
CA ALA A 81 -5.73 -7.41 -12.07
C ALA A 81 -5.00 -8.33 -11.06
N ALA A 82 -3.72 -8.60 -11.28
CA ALA A 82 -2.93 -9.51 -10.45
C ALA A 82 -2.72 -8.99 -9.01
N VAL A 83 -2.74 -7.68 -8.80
CA VAL A 83 -2.50 -7.07 -7.48
C VAL A 83 -3.80 -6.55 -6.86
N ALA A 84 -4.29 -5.41 -7.33
CA ALA A 84 -5.48 -4.78 -6.77
C ALA A 84 -6.75 -5.64 -6.97
N GLY A 85 -6.85 -6.37 -8.08
CA GLY A 85 -7.97 -7.27 -8.34
C GLY A 85 -8.04 -8.44 -7.36
N VAL A 86 -6.90 -9.05 -7.03
CA VAL A 86 -6.80 -10.10 -6.00
C VAL A 86 -7.15 -9.53 -4.62
N LEU A 87 -6.56 -8.40 -4.24
CA LEU A 87 -6.85 -7.74 -2.96
C LEU A 87 -8.32 -7.31 -2.85
N LYS A 88 -8.96 -6.90 -3.95
CA LYS A 88 -10.39 -6.56 -3.98
C LYS A 88 -11.29 -7.74 -3.65
N SER A 89 -10.91 -8.96 -4.01
CA SER A 89 -11.69 -10.16 -3.63
C SER A 89 -11.64 -10.46 -2.13
N VAL A 90 -10.57 -10.02 -1.46
CA VAL A 90 -10.43 -10.12 0.00
C VAL A 90 -11.11 -8.94 0.70
N LEU A 91 -10.91 -7.73 0.19
CA LEU A 91 -11.25 -6.45 0.84
C LEU A 91 -12.42 -5.71 0.17
N GLY A 92 -13.22 -6.40 -0.65
CA GLY A 92 -14.30 -5.78 -1.41
C GLY A 92 -15.42 -5.20 -0.55
N HIS A 93 -15.47 -5.56 0.74
CA HIS A 93 -16.44 -5.05 1.71
C HIS A 93 -16.08 -3.68 2.31
N VAL A 94 -14.83 -3.19 2.15
CA VAL A 94 -14.42 -1.89 2.68
C VAL A 94 -14.58 -0.78 1.64
N ASP A 95 -14.71 0.46 2.12
CA ASP A 95 -14.75 1.64 1.24
C ASP A 95 -13.40 1.89 0.54
N GLY A 96 -13.44 2.55 -0.62
CA GLY A 96 -12.25 3.04 -1.33
C GLY A 96 -12.03 2.52 -2.75
N TRP A 97 -12.82 1.54 -3.17
CA TRP A 97 -12.71 0.91 -4.50
C TRP A 97 -13.35 1.73 -5.64
N GLN A 98 -13.94 2.88 -5.35
CA GLN A 98 -14.71 3.69 -6.31
C GLN A 98 -13.80 4.52 -7.24
N ALA A 99 -12.57 4.84 -6.81
CA ALA A 99 -11.66 5.71 -7.55
C ALA A 99 -11.11 5.08 -8.84
N LYS A 100 -11.14 3.74 -8.96
CA LYS A 100 -10.70 3.01 -10.16
C LYS A 100 -11.56 1.77 -10.37
N ASN A 101 -11.92 1.49 -11.61
CA ASN A 101 -12.62 0.24 -11.97
C ASN A 101 -11.66 -0.95 -11.84
N VAL A 102 -11.59 -1.52 -10.64
CA VAL A 102 -10.85 -2.75 -10.35
C VAL A 102 -11.82 -3.93 -10.38
N THR A 103 -11.55 -4.92 -11.22
CA THR A 103 -12.34 -6.17 -11.25
C THR A 103 -11.74 -7.17 -10.27
N ALA A 104 -12.57 -7.70 -9.37
CA ALA A 104 -12.20 -8.75 -8.44
C ALA A 104 -11.65 -9.99 -9.19
N GLN A 105 -10.56 -10.58 -8.70
CA GLN A 105 -9.91 -11.77 -9.28
C GLN A 105 -9.98 -12.97 -8.33
N ASP A 106 -9.37 -14.10 -8.71
CA ASP A 106 -9.24 -15.20 -7.75
C ASP A 106 -8.23 -14.84 -6.65
N ALA A 107 -8.62 -15.06 -5.39
CA ALA A 107 -7.78 -14.84 -4.21
C ALA A 107 -7.33 -16.14 -3.55
N SER A 108 -7.56 -17.29 -4.18
CA SER A 108 -7.10 -18.60 -3.67
C SER A 108 -5.58 -18.70 -3.50
N ILE A 109 -4.82 -17.83 -4.16
CA ILE A 109 -3.36 -17.75 -4.06
C ILE A 109 -2.88 -17.19 -2.72
N ILE A 110 -3.71 -16.44 -2.00
CA ILE A 110 -3.35 -15.85 -0.70
C ILE A 110 -3.67 -16.86 0.40
N ASP A 111 -2.74 -17.02 1.35
CA ASP A 111 -2.98 -17.82 2.54
C ASP A 111 -4.31 -17.49 3.25
N ALA A 112 -5.10 -18.51 3.58
CA ALA A 112 -6.45 -18.33 4.13
C ALA A 112 -6.47 -17.59 5.47
N LYS A 113 -5.44 -17.74 6.31
CA LYS A 113 -5.33 -17.01 7.58
C LYS A 113 -5.00 -15.54 7.32
N ALA A 114 -4.13 -15.25 6.35
CA ALA A 114 -3.87 -13.88 5.91
C ALA A 114 -5.15 -13.21 5.35
N VAL A 115 -5.93 -13.92 4.53
CA VAL A 115 -7.24 -13.45 4.01
C VAL A 115 -8.16 -13.04 5.16
N GLN A 116 -8.34 -13.90 6.17
CA GLN A 116 -9.23 -13.59 7.29
C GLN A 116 -8.72 -12.40 8.11
N THR A 117 -7.42 -12.37 8.41
CA THR A 117 -6.80 -11.28 9.18
C THR A 117 -6.95 -9.93 8.47
N LEU A 118 -6.81 -9.92 7.14
CA LEU A 118 -7.01 -8.71 6.32
C LEU A 118 -8.48 -8.27 6.32
N LYS A 119 -9.43 -9.20 6.19
CA LYS A 119 -10.86 -8.90 6.21
C LYS A 119 -11.30 -8.20 7.50
N ASP A 120 -10.79 -8.68 8.63
CA ASP A 120 -11.16 -8.18 9.95
C ASP A 120 -10.40 -6.91 10.33
N GLY A 121 -9.19 -6.74 9.78
CA GLY A 121 -8.24 -5.72 10.21
C GLY A 121 -8.16 -4.45 9.34
N VAL A 122 -8.58 -4.52 8.07
CA VAL A 122 -8.52 -3.39 7.15
C VAL A 122 -9.85 -2.63 7.19
N SER A 123 -9.78 -1.30 7.35
CA SER A 123 -10.98 -0.44 7.42
C SER A 123 -11.27 0.33 6.14
N ARG A 124 -10.27 0.55 5.28
CA ARG A 124 -10.38 1.35 4.07
C ARG A 124 -9.26 1.01 3.08
N VAL A 125 -9.56 1.18 1.80
CA VAL A 125 -8.58 1.21 0.71
C VAL A 125 -8.49 2.63 0.14
N ILE A 126 -7.31 3.05 -0.31
CA ILE A 126 -7.13 4.29 -1.05
C ILE A 126 -6.38 3.95 -2.33
N LEU A 127 -7.06 4.07 -3.47
CA LEU A 127 -6.43 3.87 -4.77
C LEU A 127 -5.91 5.22 -5.28
N THR A 128 -4.61 5.29 -5.55
CA THR A 128 -3.95 6.48 -6.09
C THR A 128 -2.81 6.08 -7.02
N SER A 129 -2.16 7.06 -7.64
CA SER A 129 -0.99 6.89 -8.51
C SER A 129 0.04 7.98 -8.24
N VAL A 130 1.23 7.83 -8.83
CA VAL A 130 2.22 8.91 -8.86
C VAL A 130 1.57 10.15 -9.49
N GLY A 131 1.71 11.29 -8.82
CA GLY A 131 1.16 12.59 -9.22
C GLY A 131 2.23 13.65 -9.37
N GLU A 132 1.80 14.87 -9.68
CA GLU A 132 2.67 16.04 -9.81
C GLU A 132 2.94 16.73 -8.46
N GLY A 133 3.78 17.77 -8.49
CA GLY A 133 4.08 18.59 -7.32
C GLY A 133 2.94 19.54 -6.90
N PRO A 134 3.16 20.36 -5.86
CA PRO A 134 2.18 21.33 -5.39
C PRO A 134 1.72 22.31 -6.49
N VAL A 135 0.42 22.54 -6.57
CA VAL A 135 -0.20 23.46 -7.53
C VAL A 135 -0.83 24.64 -6.79
N LYS A 136 -0.57 25.86 -7.27
CA LYS A 136 -1.23 27.07 -6.74
C LYS A 136 -2.72 27.04 -7.08
N THR A 137 -3.57 27.27 -6.08
CA THR A 137 -5.02 27.37 -6.24
C THR A 137 -5.54 28.75 -5.84
N GLN A 138 -6.72 29.11 -6.33
CA GLN A 138 -7.49 30.26 -5.86
C GLN A 138 -8.49 29.88 -4.76
N GLU A 139 -8.68 28.58 -4.48
CA GLU A 139 -9.46 28.13 -3.32
C GLU A 139 -8.74 28.53 -2.04
N SER A 140 -9.37 29.39 -1.24
CA SER A 140 -8.89 29.78 0.08
C SER A 140 -9.71 29.08 1.15
N LEU A 141 -9.06 28.58 2.19
CA LEU A 141 -9.71 28.11 3.42
C LEU A 141 -9.83 29.23 4.46
N ILE A 142 -9.49 30.46 4.08
CA ILE A 142 -9.54 31.67 4.90
C ILE A 142 -10.50 32.67 4.22
N SER A 143 -11.44 33.21 4.98
CA SER A 143 -12.40 34.22 4.53
C SER A 143 -11.74 35.59 4.31
N GLU A 144 -12.47 36.53 3.71
CA GLU A 144 -12.01 37.92 3.52
C GLU A 144 -11.67 38.63 4.83
N ASN A 145 -12.26 38.17 5.95
CA ASN A 145 -12.02 38.70 7.29
C ASN A 145 -10.84 38.01 8.00
N GLY A 146 -10.12 37.09 7.34
CA GLY A 146 -8.99 36.37 7.91
C GLY A 146 -9.36 35.19 8.80
N GLU A 147 -10.62 34.76 8.81
CA GLU A 147 -11.10 33.64 9.64
C GLU A 147 -11.19 32.32 8.85
N PRO A 148 -11.00 31.15 9.47
CA PRO A 148 -11.17 29.87 8.80
C PRO A 148 -12.60 29.68 8.26
N ILE A 149 -12.72 29.26 7.01
CA ILE A 149 -14.01 28.84 6.43
C ILE A 149 -14.36 27.47 7.02
N ARG A 150 -15.43 27.41 7.82
CA ARG A 150 -15.97 26.13 8.31
C ARG A 150 -16.81 25.51 7.18
N LYS A 151 -16.36 24.37 6.66
CA LYS A 151 -17.15 23.49 5.77
C LYS A 151 -18.15 22.69 6.59
#